data_AF-A0A2P5B5Q9-F1
#
_entry.id   AF-A0A2P5B5Q9-F1
#
_cell.length_a   1.000
_cell.length_b   1.000
_cell.length_c   1.000
_cell.angle_alpha   90.00
_cell.angle_beta   90.00
_cell.angle_gamma   90.00
#
_symmetry.space_group_name_H-M   'P 1'
#
loop_
_entity.id
_entity.type
_entity.pdbx_description
1 polymer ?
#
loop_
_entity_poly.entity_id
_entity_poly.type
_entity_poly.pdbx_seq_one_letter_code
_entity_poly.pdbx_strand_id
1 'polypeptide(L)' 'MVEQVLSNKEYVEEVYARTRLKRLGDPTEVSSVVAFLCLPSSSYITGQVICVDGGMSVNGFYPSHDSKP' A
#
# COMPACT_ATOMS: atom_id res chain seq x y z
N MET A 1 2.34 -15.24 8.28
CA MET A 1 3.50 -14.31 8.09
C MET A 1 3.06 -12.87 8.33
N VAL A 2 1.89 -12.47 7.83
CA VAL A 2 1.31 -11.15 8.09
C VAL A 2 1.00 -10.96 9.59
N GLU A 3 0.51 -11.99 10.26
CA GLU A 3 0.12 -11.95 11.68
C GLU A 3 1.29 -11.59 12.61
N GLN A 4 2.50 -12.09 12.32
CA GLN A 4 3.71 -11.78 13.09
C GLN A 4 4.20 -10.34 12.87
N VAL A 5 3.94 -9.77 11.70
CA VAL A 5 4.28 -8.39 11.38
C VAL A 5 3.29 -7.44 12.05
N LEU A 6 2.00 -7.79 12.04
CA LEU A 6 0.94 -7.01 12.66
C LEU A 6 0.97 -7.03 14.20
N SER A 7 1.60 -8.03 14.81
CA SER A 7 1.79 -8.07 16.26
C SER A 7 2.89 -7.12 16.76
N ASN A 8 3.77 -6.63 15.88
CA ASN A 8 4.74 -5.59 16.19
C ASN A 8 4.10 -4.20 16.05
N LYS A 9 3.67 -3.63 17.18
CA LYS A 9 3.00 -2.33 17.22
C LYS A 9 3.86 -1.19 16.69
N GLU A 10 5.15 -1.17 17.01
CA GLU A 10 6.07 -0.11 16.56
C GLU A 10 6.17 -0.10 15.03
N TYR A 11 6.30 -1.28 14.43
CA TYR A 11 6.31 -1.43 12.98
C TYR A 11 4.99 -0.99 12.34
N VAL A 12 3.85 -1.35 12.93
CA VAL A 12 2.53 -0.95 12.42
C VAL A 12 2.37 0.57 12.44
N GLU A 13 2.81 1.24 13.51
CA GLU A 13 2.78 2.70 13.59
C GLU A 13 3.69 3.38 12.55
N GLU A 14 4.88 2.82 12.26
CA GLU A 14 5.73 3.31 11.18
C GLU A 14 5.06 3.19 9.81
N VAL A 15 4.39 2.06 9.55
CA VAL A 15 3.62 1.85 8.32
C VAL A 15 2.49 2.88 8.21
N TYR A 16 1.77 3.17 9.30
CA TYR A 16 0.72 4.18 9.32
C TYR A 16 1.24 5.60 9.12
N ALA A 17 2.39 5.94 9.71
CA ALA A 17 3.01 7.24 9.53
C ALA A 17 3.39 7.49 8.07
N ARG A 18 3.82 6.45 7.35
CA ARG A 18 4.19 6.51 5.94
C ARG A 18 3.00 6.43 4.98
N THR A 19 1.95 5.72 5.36
CA THR A 19 0.76 5.50 4.51
C THR A 19 -0.20 6.67 4.65
N ARG A 20 -0.52 7.35 3.54
CA ARG A 20 -1.44 8.52 3.60
C ARG A 20 -2.83 8.18 4.15
N LEU A 21 -3.34 6.98 3.89
CA LEU A 21 -4.62 6.52 4.44
C LEU A 21 -4.56 6.15 5.94
N LYS A 22 -3.36 6.06 6.54
CA LYS A 22 -3.14 5.79 7.97
C LYS A 22 -3.89 4.57 8.52
N ARG A 23 -4.03 3.54 7.69
CA ARG A 23 -4.65 2.27 8.05
C ARG A 23 -4.04 1.14 7.22
N LEU A 24 -4.25 -0.09 7.68
CA LEU A 24 -3.97 -1.27 6.87
C LEU A 24 -4.94 -1.33 5.68
N GLY A 25 -4.42 -1.82 4.55
CA GLY A 25 -5.24 -2.17 3.41
C GLY A 25 -6.06 -3.43 3.70
N ASP A 26 -7.28 -3.47 3.19
CA ASP A 26 -8.06 -4.69 3.13
C ASP A 26 -7.66 -5.49 1.88
N PRO A 27 -7.49 -6.83 1.94
CA PRO A 27 -7.14 -7.63 0.77
C PRO A 27 -8.10 -7.46 -0.43
N THR A 28 -9.35 -7.10 -0.15
CA THR A 28 -10.36 -6.82 -1.19
C THR A 28 -9.99 -5.62 -2.06
N GLU A 29 -9.25 -4.64 -1.54
CA GLU A 29 -8.81 -3.45 -2.29
C GLU A 29 -7.83 -3.83 -3.41
N VAL A 30 -6.92 -4.76 -3.15
CA VAL A 30 -6.02 -5.33 -4.18
C VAL A 30 -6.81 -6.19 -5.16
N SER A 31 -7.67 -7.08 -4.66
CA SER A 31 -8.45 -7.97 -5.53
C SER A 31 -9.39 -7.22 -6.47
N SER A 32 -9.92 -6.07 -6.05
CA SER A 32 -10.81 -5.22 -6.85
C SER A 32 -10.07 -4.60 -8.03
N VAL A 33 -8.82 -4.16 -7.84
CA VAL A 33 -7.97 -3.66 -8.93
C VAL A 33 -7.62 -4.79 -9.91
N VAL A 34 -7.28 -5.97 -9.39
CA VAL A 34 -7.03 -7.15 -10.24
C VAL A 34 -8.26 -7.49 -11.08
N ALA A 35 -9.45 -7.53 -10.47
CA ALA A 35 -10.70 -7.78 -11.18
C ALA A 35 -10.96 -6.74 -12.27
N PHE A 36 -10.73 -5.45 -11.98
CA PHE A 36 -10.83 -4.38 -12.97
C PHE A 36 -9.87 -4.56 -14.15
N LEU A 37 -8.62 -4.97 -13.90
CA LEU A 37 -7.63 -5.20 -14.95
C LEU A 37 -7.98 -6.39 -15.86
N CYS A 38 -8.77 -7.33 -15.37
CA CYS A 38 -9.29 -8.45 -16.17
C CYS A 38 -10.50 -8.07 -17.05
N LEU A 39 -11.08 -6.87 -16.90
CA LEU A 39 -12.21 -6.43 -17.72
C LEU A 39 -11.77 -6.05 -19.15
N PRO A 40 -12.62 -6.24 -20.18
CA PRO A 40 -12.31 -5.83 -21.55
C PRO A 40 -12.00 -4.33 -21.70
N SER A 41 -12.57 -3.48 -20.83
CA SER A 41 -12.31 -2.04 -20.79
C SER A 41 -10.86 -1.69 -20.45
N SER A 42 -10.13 -2.62 -19.84
CA SER A 42 -8.74 -2.45 -19.43
C SER A 42 -7.74 -3.00 -20.46
N SER A 43 -8.21 -3.42 -21.63
CA SER A 43 -7.41 -4.12 -22.67
C SER A 43 -6.19 -3.35 -23.20
N TYR A 44 -6.15 -2.03 -23.03
CA TYR A 44 -5.02 -1.20 -23.44
C TYR A 44 -4.06 -0.84 -22.29
N ILE A 45 -4.35 -1.30 -21.07
CA ILE A 45 -3.47 -1.15 -19.91
C ILE A 45 -2.49 -2.32 -19.90
N THR A 46 -1.28 -2.08 -20.41
CA THR A 46 -0.21 -3.09 -20.43
C THR A 46 1.14 -2.45 -20.08
N GLY A 47 2.05 -3.25 -19.50
CA GLY A 47 3.39 -2.81 -19.09
C GLY A 47 3.42 -1.80 -17.94
N GLN A 48 2.34 -1.64 -17.19
CA GLN A 48 2.25 -0.68 -16.07
C GLN A 48 2.45 -1.36 -14.72
N VAL A 49 3.07 -0.64 -13.79
CA VAL A 49 3.11 -0.97 -12.37
C VAL A 49 2.06 -0.12 -11.66
N ILE A 50 1.06 -0.77 -11.05
CA ILE A 50 -0.02 -0.08 -10.34
C ILE A 50 0.16 -0.31 -8.84
N CYS A 51 0.50 0.75 -8.11
CA CYS A 51 0.61 0.69 -6.64
C CYS A 51 -0.76 0.71 -5.99
N VAL A 52 -1.08 -0.33 -5.20
CA VAL A 52 -2.31 -0.43 -4.39
C VAL A 52 -1.91 -0.50 -2.92
N ASP A 53 -1.51 0.64 -2.37
CA ASP A 53 -0.80 0.69 -1.07
C ASP A 53 -1.27 1.82 -0.14
N GLY A 54 -2.44 2.40 -0.39
CA GLY A 54 -2.97 3.51 0.42
C GLY A 54 -2.11 4.77 0.41
N GLY A 55 -1.23 4.92 -0.59
CA GLY A 55 -0.34 6.06 -0.75
C GLY A 55 1.00 5.92 -0.03
N MET A 56 1.40 4.72 0.38
CA MET A 56 2.70 4.47 1.02
C MET A 56 3.89 4.83 0.09
N SER A 57 3.77 4.58 -1.21
CA SER A 57 4.83 4.84 -2.20
C SER A 57 5.04 6.32 -2.54
N VAL A 58 4.15 7.23 -2.12
CA VAL A 58 4.17 8.64 -2.57
C VAL A 58 5.42 9.40 -2.19
N ASN A 59 6.07 9.02 -1.08
CA ASN A 59 7.32 9.63 -0.61
C ASN A 59 8.57 8.89 -1.12
N GLY A 60 8.42 7.93 -2.05
CA GLY A 60 9.53 7.10 -2.54
C GLY A 60 10.21 6.32 -1.43
N PHE A 61 11.53 6.12 -1.54
CA PHE A 61 12.37 5.47 -0.52
C PHE A 61 12.88 6.41 0.57
N TYR A 62 12.46 7.68 0.57
CA TYR A 62 12.91 8.61 1.59
C TYR A 62 12.26 8.24 2.93
N PRO A 63 13.05 7.92 3.97
CA PRO A 63 12.50 7.82 5.30
C PRO A 63 11.87 9.17 5.66
N SER A 64 10.65 9.16 6.18
CA SER A 64 10.03 10.36 6.73
C SER A 64 10.95 10.93 7.80
N HIS A 65 11.47 12.14 7.60
CA HIS A 65 12.41 12.82 8.49
C HIS A 65 11.83 13.20 9.87
N ASP A 66 10.60 12.79 10.18
CA ASP A 66 9.83 13.33 11.30
C ASP A 66 9.59 12.36 12.46
N SER A 67 10.21 11.17 12.47
CA SER A 67 10.19 10.32 13.67
C SER A 67 11.42 10.57 14.56
N LYS A 68 11.33 11.69 15.29
CA LYS A 68 12.10 12.20 16.46
C LYS A 68 13.32 13.11 16.20
N PRO A 69 13.58 14.09 17.09
CA PRO A 69 14.93 14.56 17.37
C PRO A 69 15.81 13.46 18.01
#